data_AF-A4RRV0-F1
#
_entry.id   AF-A4RRV0-F1
#
_cell.length_a   1.000
_cell.length_b   1.000
_cell.length_c   1.000
_cell.angle_alpha   90.00
_cell.angle_beta   90.00
_cell.angle_gamma   90.00
#
_symmetry.space_group_name_H-M   'P 1'
#
loop_
_entity.id
_entity.type
_entity.pdbx_description
1 polymer ?
#
loop_
_entity_poly.entity_id
_entity_poly.type
_entity_poly.pdbx_seq_one_letter_code
_entity_poly.pdbx_strand_id
1 'polypeptide(L)'
;LSNDLASGTSLTDEEAKEIRDAAIEKFQACAAATIFNWGNVHMCEARKKMDGGREPAKEQGGPPGSAIAIADEFDEVERLIGLAKERFEEAIVIKPDHHDSHIALAQRRYERSRLLSAAAGMSGDEGKVAKGHDAKKRIAEAEAEFVGAVADYKAVFATLPDEVPREKTEEEKAAFQALVDEAVARGDEPPTDEEPSTKGQVRVMLGNTLFEQSQLAARLGKEWKSMLDEALENFHEAGCAQEDIDNAVSMHYGTRMTAGGK
;
A
#
# COMPACT_ATOMS: atom_id res chain seq x y z
N LEU A 1 -46.13 52.38 5.53
CA LEU A 1 -45.94 50.96 5.16
C LEU A 1 -44.76 50.93 4.19
N SER A 2 -43.53 50.84 4.73
CA SER A 2 -42.31 50.78 3.92
C SER A 2 -42.20 49.38 3.34
N ASN A 3 -42.06 49.29 2.02
CA ASN A 3 -42.03 48.05 1.27
C ASN A 3 -40.57 47.58 1.07
N ASP A 4 -39.79 47.58 2.15
CA ASP A 4 -38.36 47.15 2.14
C ASP A 4 -38.20 45.70 2.62
N LEU A 5 -38.96 44.79 2.02
CA LEU A 5 -38.80 43.34 2.20
C LEU A 5 -38.60 42.68 0.83
N ALA A 6 -37.58 43.10 0.10
CA ALA A 6 -37.06 42.37 -1.07
C ALA A 6 -35.64 42.83 -1.42
N SER A 7 -34.68 42.63 -0.52
CA SER A 7 -33.24 42.73 -0.86
C SER A 7 -32.46 41.48 -0.45
N GLY A 8 -33.14 40.33 -0.36
CA GLY A 8 -32.45 39.05 -0.41
C GLY A 8 -31.95 38.87 -1.84
N THR A 9 -30.66 39.13 -2.08
CA THR A 9 -30.00 38.83 -3.35
C THR A 9 -30.25 37.35 -3.66
N SER A 10 -31.11 37.05 -4.65
CA SER A 10 -31.33 35.69 -5.08
C SER A 10 -30.10 35.22 -5.85
N LEU A 11 -29.58 34.04 -5.50
CA LEU A 11 -28.54 33.37 -6.29
C LEU A 11 -28.97 33.32 -7.76
N THR A 12 -28.03 33.55 -8.67
CA THR A 12 -28.26 33.23 -10.08
C THR A 12 -28.38 31.72 -10.27
N ASP A 13 -28.99 31.28 -11.36
CA ASP A 13 -29.09 29.85 -11.67
C ASP A 13 -27.71 29.18 -11.80
N GLU A 14 -26.71 29.96 -12.24
CA GLU A 14 -25.31 29.54 -12.38
C GLU A 14 -24.65 29.34 -11.00
N GLU A 15 -24.76 30.33 -10.10
CA GLU A 15 -24.26 30.22 -8.73
C GLU A 15 -24.93 29.04 -7.99
N ALA A 16 -26.24 28.87 -8.18
CA ALA A 16 -26.98 27.76 -7.59
C ALA A 16 -26.54 26.40 -8.17
N LYS A 17 -26.14 26.33 -9.45
CA LYS A 17 -25.62 25.12 -10.07
C LYS A 17 -24.23 24.78 -9.52
N GLU A 18 -23.32 25.73 -9.44
CA GLU A 18 -21.98 25.53 -8.89
C GLU A 18 -22.02 24.99 -7.44
N ILE A 19 -22.90 25.55 -6.61
CA ILE A 19 -23.11 25.07 -5.23
C ILE A 19 -23.63 23.62 -5.23
N ARG A 20 -24.57 23.28 -6.11
CA ARG A 20 -25.09 21.90 -6.23
C ARG A 20 -24.02 20.93 -6.70
N ASP A 21 -23.26 21.28 -7.72
CA ASP A 21 -22.21 20.43 -8.28
C ASP A 21 -21.11 20.18 -7.23
N ALA A 22 -20.69 21.22 -6.51
CA ALA A 22 -19.74 21.10 -5.39
C ALA A 22 -20.30 20.26 -4.22
N ALA A 23 -21.60 20.33 -3.95
CA ALA A 23 -22.24 19.48 -2.94
C ALA A 23 -22.27 18.01 -3.38
N ILE A 24 -22.62 17.73 -4.64
CA ILE A 24 -22.60 16.38 -5.23
C ILE A 24 -21.20 15.77 -5.11
N GLU A 25 -20.17 16.52 -5.50
CA GLU A 25 -18.77 16.08 -5.43
C GLU A 25 -18.37 15.71 -3.98
N LYS A 26 -18.73 16.55 -3.01
CA LYS A 26 -18.46 16.29 -1.58
C LYS A 26 -19.19 15.04 -1.08
N PHE A 27 -20.46 14.85 -1.44
CA PHE A 27 -21.20 13.67 -1.02
C PHE A 27 -20.64 12.39 -1.64
N GLN A 28 -20.23 12.42 -2.91
CA GLN A 28 -19.55 11.30 -3.56
C GLN A 28 -18.22 10.98 -2.88
N ALA A 29 -17.41 11.99 -2.56
CA ALA A 29 -16.14 11.82 -1.87
C ALA A 29 -16.33 11.19 -0.48
N CYS A 30 -17.29 11.69 0.33
CA CYS A 30 -17.58 11.12 1.65
C CYS A 30 -18.09 9.67 1.57
N ALA A 31 -18.96 9.37 0.60
CA ALA A 31 -19.50 8.03 0.40
C ALA A 31 -18.41 7.04 -0.03
N ALA A 32 -17.57 7.42 -1.01
CA ALA A 32 -16.44 6.62 -1.46
C ALA A 32 -15.44 6.35 -0.31
N ALA A 33 -15.07 7.38 0.46
CA ALA A 33 -14.16 7.24 1.60
C ALA A 33 -14.74 6.33 2.70
N THR A 34 -16.06 6.38 2.95
CA THR A 34 -16.71 5.52 3.94
C THR A 34 -16.64 4.05 3.54
N ILE A 35 -16.98 3.75 2.27
CA ILE A 35 -16.96 2.38 1.75
C ILE A 35 -15.51 1.86 1.65
N PHE A 36 -14.59 2.71 1.21
CA PHE A 36 -13.15 2.41 1.22
C PHE A 36 -12.66 2.01 2.62
N ASN A 37 -12.98 2.80 3.65
CA ASN A 37 -12.58 2.49 5.01
C ASN A 37 -13.21 1.20 5.54
N TRP A 38 -14.43 0.87 5.12
CA TRP A 38 -15.03 -0.44 5.38
C TRP A 38 -14.19 -1.58 4.74
N GLY A 39 -13.77 -1.43 3.48
CA GLY A 39 -12.83 -2.36 2.84
C GLY A 39 -11.53 -2.54 3.62
N ASN A 40 -10.97 -1.45 4.15
CA ASN A 40 -9.75 -1.50 4.96
C ASN A 40 -9.93 -2.26 6.28
N VAL A 41 -11.11 -2.25 6.90
CA VAL A 41 -11.38 -3.08 8.09
C VAL A 41 -11.21 -4.57 7.76
N HIS A 42 -11.71 -5.01 6.60
CA HIS A 42 -11.52 -6.40 6.15
C HIS A 42 -10.03 -6.70 5.88
N MET A 43 -9.29 -5.78 5.26
CA MET A 43 -7.85 -5.94 5.04
C MET A 43 -7.04 -5.97 6.36
N CYS A 44 -7.41 -5.16 7.35
CA CYS A 44 -6.78 -5.19 8.68
C CYS A 44 -6.95 -6.57 9.34
N GLU A 45 -8.16 -7.12 9.29
CA GLU A 45 -8.43 -8.46 9.83
C GLU A 45 -7.67 -9.55 9.07
N ALA A 46 -7.65 -9.47 7.73
CA ALA A 46 -6.89 -10.38 6.87
C ALA A 46 -5.39 -10.38 7.22
N ARG A 47 -4.77 -9.20 7.33
CA ARG A 47 -3.37 -9.04 7.70
C ARG A 47 -3.07 -9.63 9.08
N LYS A 48 -3.90 -9.34 10.08
CA LYS A 48 -3.73 -9.90 11.43
C LYS A 48 -3.68 -11.42 11.40
N LYS A 49 -4.52 -12.06 10.59
CA LYS A 49 -4.53 -13.53 10.41
C LYS A 49 -3.30 -14.03 9.65
N MET A 50 -2.90 -13.33 8.59
CA MET A 50 -1.67 -13.63 7.84
C MET A 50 -0.40 -13.50 8.69
N ASP A 51 -0.39 -12.60 9.67
CA ASP A 51 0.72 -12.42 10.61
C ASP A 51 0.63 -13.39 11.81
N GLY A 52 -0.34 -14.31 11.82
CA GLY A 52 -0.58 -15.25 12.93
C GLY A 52 -0.93 -14.56 14.24
N GLY A 53 -1.50 -13.36 14.19
CA GLY A 53 -1.90 -12.56 15.35
C GLY A 53 -0.74 -11.99 16.18
N ARG A 54 0.48 -11.96 15.64
CA ARG A 54 1.68 -11.47 16.34
C ARG A 54 1.76 -9.94 16.32
N GLU A 55 2.22 -9.35 17.43
CA GLU A 55 2.58 -7.92 17.53
C GLU A 55 3.96 -7.80 18.20
N PRO A 56 5.01 -7.33 17.48
CA PRO A 56 5.05 -7.05 16.04
C PRO A 56 4.98 -8.32 15.18
N ALA A 57 4.65 -8.16 13.90
CA ALA A 57 4.69 -9.26 12.94
C ALA A 57 6.12 -9.85 12.87
N LYS A 58 6.22 -11.16 12.59
CA LYS A 58 7.53 -11.78 12.40
C LYS A 58 8.01 -11.45 10.99
N GLU A 59 9.10 -10.70 10.88
CA GLU A 59 9.70 -10.38 9.59
C GLU A 59 10.69 -11.48 9.18
N GLN A 60 10.77 -11.75 7.88
CA GLN A 60 11.98 -12.36 7.33
C GLN A 60 12.98 -11.21 7.37
N GLY A 61 14.04 -11.29 8.18
CA GLY A 61 14.94 -10.16 8.45
C GLY A 61 15.14 -9.27 7.22
N GLY A 62 14.98 -7.96 7.40
CA GLY A 62 14.81 -6.96 6.35
C GLY A 62 14.19 -5.71 6.95
N PRO A 63 13.99 -4.63 6.16
CA PRO A 63 13.33 -3.44 6.67
C PRO A 63 11.86 -3.74 7.05
N PRO A 64 11.26 -2.90 7.92
CA PRO A 64 9.88 -3.04 8.35
C PRO A 64 8.92 -3.26 7.17
N GLY A 65 8.15 -4.35 7.18
CA GLY A 65 7.13 -4.63 6.16
C GLY A 65 7.28 -5.95 5.38
N SER A 66 8.39 -6.66 5.52
CA SER A 66 8.63 -8.00 4.92
C SER A 66 8.13 -9.15 5.82
N ALA A 67 6.91 -9.00 6.34
CA ALA A 67 6.34 -9.97 7.28
C ALA A 67 6.22 -11.38 6.67
N ILE A 68 6.49 -12.40 7.46
CA ILE A 68 6.25 -13.80 7.09
C ILE A 68 4.75 -14.04 7.17
N ALA A 69 4.11 -14.10 6.00
CA ALA A 69 2.73 -14.53 5.88
C ALA A 69 2.61 -16.03 6.20
N ILE A 70 1.54 -16.40 6.90
CA ILE A 70 1.11 -17.78 7.13
C ILE A 70 -0.24 -18.04 6.45
N ALA A 71 -0.57 -19.31 6.24
CA ALA A 71 -1.78 -19.74 5.54
C ALA A 71 -2.69 -20.64 6.41
N ASP A 72 -2.58 -20.56 7.74
CA ASP A 72 -3.35 -21.42 8.66
C ASP A 72 -4.86 -21.16 8.56
N GLU A 73 -5.25 -19.90 8.32
CA GLU A 73 -6.64 -19.48 8.13
C GLU A 73 -6.93 -19.09 6.66
N PHE A 74 -6.29 -19.78 5.69
CA PHE A 74 -6.31 -19.39 4.26
C PHE A 74 -7.69 -19.02 3.72
N ASP A 75 -8.70 -19.87 3.92
CA ASP A 75 -10.05 -19.66 3.37
C ASP A 75 -10.71 -18.39 3.93
N GLU A 76 -10.48 -18.10 5.22
CA GLU A 76 -11.02 -16.91 5.86
C GLU A 76 -10.30 -15.64 5.39
N VAL A 77 -8.97 -15.72 5.23
CA VAL A 77 -8.18 -14.61 4.67
C VAL A 77 -8.60 -14.32 3.22
N GLU A 78 -8.75 -15.35 2.38
CA GLU A 78 -9.28 -15.19 1.00
C GLU A 78 -10.66 -14.53 0.99
N ARG A 79 -11.55 -14.95 1.90
CA ARG A 79 -12.89 -14.35 2.04
C ARG A 79 -12.82 -12.88 2.41
N LEU A 80 -11.98 -12.50 3.38
CA LEU A 80 -11.80 -11.11 3.82
C LEU A 80 -11.18 -10.24 2.71
N ILE A 81 -10.15 -10.75 2.03
CA ILE A 81 -9.54 -10.12 0.86
C ILE A 81 -10.58 -9.92 -0.26
N GLY A 82 -11.47 -10.88 -0.47
CA GLY A 82 -12.58 -10.79 -1.41
C GLY A 82 -13.59 -9.69 -1.04
N LEU A 83 -14.01 -9.63 0.23
CA LEU A 83 -14.90 -8.57 0.71
C LEU A 83 -14.26 -7.18 0.59
N ALA A 84 -12.97 -7.04 0.92
CA ALA A 84 -12.26 -5.78 0.75
C ALA A 84 -12.28 -5.31 -0.70
N LYS A 85 -12.03 -6.23 -1.65
CA LYS A 85 -12.11 -5.95 -3.09
C LYS A 85 -13.48 -5.40 -3.48
N GLU A 86 -14.56 -6.05 -3.07
CA GLU A 86 -15.93 -5.59 -3.36
C GLU A 86 -16.16 -4.15 -2.88
N ARG A 87 -15.71 -3.82 -1.67
CA ARG A 87 -15.83 -2.45 -1.13
C ARG A 87 -15.01 -1.44 -1.92
N PHE A 88 -13.77 -1.75 -2.27
CA PHE A 88 -12.96 -0.83 -3.07
C PHE A 88 -13.55 -0.61 -4.47
N GLU A 89 -14.11 -1.65 -5.10
CA GLU A 89 -14.82 -1.52 -6.38
C GLU A 89 -16.11 -0.68 -6.24
N GLU A 90 -16.90 -0.87 -5.17
CA GLU A 90 -18.07 -0.03 -4.86
C GLU A 90 -17.70 1.46 -4.67
N ALA A 91 -16.58 1.75 -4.00
CA ALA A 91 -16.09 3.12 -3.81
C ALA A 91 -15.73 3.79 -5.15
N ILE A 92 -15.08 3.04 -6.05
CA ILE A 92 -14.72 3.52 -7.40
C ILE A 92 -15.97 3.78 -8.26
N VAL A 93 -17.02 2.97 -8.13
CA VAL A 93 -18.30 3.22 -8.83
C VAL A 93 -18.91 4.56 -8.42
N ILE A 94 -18.77 4.96 -7.15
CA ILE A 94 -19.28 6.23 -6.64
C ILE A 94 -18.39 7.40 -7.05
N LYS A 95 -17.07 7.24 -6.98
CA LYS A 95 -16.08 8.25 -7.33
C LYS A 95 -14.94 7.58 -8.13
N PRO A 96 -14.97 7.64 -9.48
CA PRO A 96 -14.00 6.94 -10.33
C PRO A 96 -12.53 7.36 -10.14
N ASP A 97 -12.31 8.61 -9.74
CA ASP A 97 -11.00 9.21 -9.44
C ASP A 97 -10.62 9.07 -7.95
N HIS A 98 -11.25 8.16 -7.21
CA HIS A 98 -10.88 7.86 -5.82
C HIS A 98 -9.60 7.00 -5.76
N HIS A 99 -8.45 7.67 -5.88
CA HIS A 99 -7.12 7.06 -5.98
C HIS A 99 -6.82 6.07 -4.84
N ASP A 100 -7.23 6.36 -3.60
CA ASP A 100 -7.01 5.47 -2.45
C ASP A 100 -7.59 4.08 -2.65
N SER A 101 -8.76 3.97 -3.32
CA SER A 101 -9.36 2.66 -3.63
C SER A 101 -8.64 1.93 -4.74
N HIS A 102 -8.08 2.64 -5.72
CA HIS A 102 -7.23 2.02 -6.75
C HIS A 102 -5.92 1.51 -6.14
N ILE A 103 -5.28 2.31 -5.28
CA ILE A 103 -4.08 1.91 -4.52
C ILE A 103 -4.38 0.68 -3.66
N ALA A 104 -5.51 0.68 -2.94
CA ALA A 104 -5.89 -0.45 -2.09
C ALA A 104 -6.24 -1.72 -2.88
N LEU A 105 -6.77 -1.62 -4.10
CA LEU A 105 -6.96 -2.78 -4.97
C LEU A 105 -5.62 -3.42 -5.37
N ALA A 106 -4.61 -2.60 -5.70
CA ALA A 106 -3.26 -3.07 -5.99
C ALA A 106 -2.62 -3.74 -4.76
N GLN A 107 -2.73 -3.09 -3.59
CA GLN A 107 -2.23 -3.63 -2.32
C GLN A 107 -2.91 -4.95 -1.95
N ARG A 108 -4.22 -5.07 -2.19
CA ARG A 108 -4.98 -6.30 -1.96
C ARG A 108 -4.45 -7.45 -2.81
N ARG A 109 -4.04 -7.21 -4.06
CA ARG A 109 -3.40 -8.23 -4.90
C ARG A 109 -2.03 -8.65 -4.36
N TYR A 110 -1.22 -7.68 -3.95
CA TYR A 110 0.07 -7.94 -3.30
C TYR A 110 -0.09 -8.79 -2.01
N GLU A 111 -1.06 -8.48 -1.15
CA GLU A 111 -1.29 -9.29 0.04
C GLU A 111 -1.82 -10.70 -0.29
N ARG A 112 -2.66 -10.81 -1.32
CA ARG A 112 -3.12 -12.11 -1.81
C ARG A 112 -1.96 -12.95 -2.37
N SER A 113 -1.03 -12.36 -3.11
CA SER A 113 0.14 -13.10 -3.62
C SER A 113 1.02 -13.62 -2.48
N ARG A 114 1.14 -12.88 -1.37
CA ARG A 114 1.81 -13.31 -0.14
C ARG A 114 1.12 -14.49 0.53
N LEU A 115 -0.20 -14.44 0.69
CA LEU A 115 -0.98 -15.56 1.22
C LEU A 115 -0.82 -16.82 0.37
N LEU A 116 -0.90 -16.68 -0.95
CA LEU A 116 -0.75 -17.79 -1.91
C LEU A 116 0.68 -18.37 -1.84
N SER A 117 1.69 -17.52 -1.76
CA SER A 117 3.09 -17.93 -1.58
C SER A 117 3.28 -18.70 -0.27
N ALA A 118 2.67 -18.24 0.83
CA ALA A 118 2.68 -18.95 2.11
C ALA A 118 2.01 -20.33 2.00
N ALA A 119 0.84 -20.42 1.37
CA ALA A 119 0.14 -21.69 1.14
C ALA A 119 0.96 -22.67 0.29
N ALA A 120 1.81 -22.16 -0.61
CA ALA A 120 2.71 -22.98 -1.42
C ALA A 120 4.02 -23.38 -0.70
N GLY A 121 4.23 -22.94 0.54
CA GLY A 121 5.46 -23.18 1.29
C GLY A 121 6.63 -22.28 0.88
N MET A 122 6.35 -21.15 0.22
CA MET A 122 7.35 -20.20 -0.29
C MET A 122 7.57 -18.99 0.63
N SER A 123 6.83 -18.89 1.74
CA SER A 123 7.00 -17.87 2.79
C SER A 123 7.92 -18.38 3.91
N GLY A 124 8.84 -17.54 4.37
CA GLY A 124 9.80 -17.86 5.43
C GLY A 124 10.88 -18.89 5.04
N ASP A 125 11.82 -19.10 5.95
CA ASP A 125 12.97 -20.01 5.75
C ASP A 125 12.62 -21.51 5.81
N GLU A 126 11.54 -21.86 6.51
CA GLU A 126 11.10 -23.25 6.75
C GLU A 126 9.78 -23.62 6.05
N GLY A 127 9.34 -22.81 5.08
CA GLY A 127 8.03 -22.93 4.46
C GLY A 127 7.70 -24.36 3.98
N LYS A 128 6.56 -24.88 4.43
CA LYS A 128 5.97 -26.15 3.98
C LYS A 128 4.65 -25.84 3.28
N VAL A 129 4.31 -26.63 2.28
CA VAL A 129 3.01 -26.53 1.61
C VAL A 129 1.90 -26.71 2.65
N ALA A 130 0.98 -25.76 2.70
CA ALA A 130 -0.16 -25.83 3.62
C ALA A 130 -1.04 -27.04 3.29
N LYS A 131 -1.63 -27.65 4.32
CA LYS A 131 -2.43 -28.87 4.16
C LYS A 131 -3.60 -28.62 3.21
N GLY A 132 -3.75 -29.47 2.19
CA GLY A 132 -4.85 -29.36 1.22
C GLY A 132 -4.57 -28.43 0.04
N HIS A 133 -3.39 -27.80 -0.02
CA HIS A 133 -2.99 -26.95 -1.13
C HIS A 133 -2.09 -27.68 -2.13
N ASP A 134 -2.24 -27.32 -3.41
CA ASP A 134 -1.30 -27.69 -4.47
C ASP A 134 -0.29 -26.56 -4.66
N ALA A 135 0.99 -26.85 -4.43
CA ALA A 135 2.05 -25.84 -4.47
C ALA A 135 2.18 -25.19 -5.86
N LYS A 136 2.11 -25.96 -6.94
CA LYS A 136 2.26 -25.43 -8.31
C LYS A 136 1.12 -24.48 -8.67
N LYS A 137 -0.11 -24.85 -8.31
CA LYS A 137 -1.29 -24.01 -8.48
C LYS A 137 -1.17 -22.72 -7.67
N ARG A 138 -0.82 -22.81 -6.38
CA ARG A 138 -0.67 -21.63 -5.51
C ARG A 138 0.43 -20.69 -6.02
N ILE A 139 1.56 -21.23 -6.48
CA ILE A 139 2.64 -20.45 -7.11
C ILE A 139 2.13 -19.72 -8.35
N ALA A 140 1.44 -20.40 -9.26
CA ALA A 140 0.92 -19.78 -10.48
C ALA A 140 -0.11 -18.66 -10.17
N GLU A 141 -0.97 -18.87 -9.16
CA GLU A 141 -1.90 -17.84 -8.68
C GLU A 141 -1.16 -16.66 -8.05
N ALA A 142 -0.11 -16.91 -7.25
CA ALA A 142 0.71 -15.86 -6.64
C ALA A 142 1.44 -15.01 -7.70
N GLU A 143 2.04 -15.64 -8.70
CA GLU A 143 2.71 -14.95 -9.81
C GLU A 143 1.73 -14.06 -10.58
N ALA A 144 0.51 -14.53 -10.83
CA ALA A 144 -0.53 -13.75 -11.49
C ALA A 144 -0.97 -12.54 -10.64
N GLU A 145 -1.11 -12.69 -9.33
CA GLU A 145 -1.45 -11.59 -8.44
C GLU A 145 -0.32 -10.56 -8.30
N PHE A 146 0.95 -10.97 -8.25
CA PHE A 146 2.08 -10.03 -8.28
C PHE A 146 2.10 -9.20 -9.58
N VAL A 147 1.96 -9.86 -10.74
CA VAL A 147 1.90 -9.16 -12.04
C VAL A 147 0.72 -8.18 -12.09
N GLY A 148 -0.45 -8.60 -11.58
CA GLY A 148 -1.62 -7.74 -11.48
C GLY A 148 -1.38 -6.53 -10.56
N ALA A 149 -0.79 -6.74 -9.38
CA ALA A 149 -0.47 -5.68 -8.43
C ALA A 149 0.48 -4.64 -9.04
N VAL A 150 1.55 -5.08 -9.72
CA VAL A 150 2.49 -4.20 -10.42
C VAL A 150 1.78 -3.36 -11.49
N ALA A 151 0.91 -3.99 -12.29
CA ALA A 151 0.15 -3.28 -13.31
C ALA A 151 -0.80 -2.24 -12.71
N ASP A 152 -1.53 -2.61 -11.65
CA ASP A 152 -2.48 -1.72 -10.97
C ASP A 152 -1.75 -0.54 -10.30
N TYR A 153 -0.59 -0.77 -9.66
CA TYR A 153 0.24 0.30 -9.10
C TYR A 153 0.77 1.27 -10.16
N LYS A 154 1.28 0.76 -11.29
CA LYS A 154 1.74 1.60 -12.40
C LYS A 154 0.58 2.42 -12.99
N ALA A 155 -0.61 1.82 -13.10
CA ALA A 155 -1.80 2.50 -13.60
C ALA A 155 -2.22 3.66 -12.69
N VAL A 156 -2.34 3.43 -11.37
CA VAL A 156 -2.72 4.51 -10.44
C VAL A 156 -1.64 5.57 -10.32
N PHE A 157 -0.35 5.19 -10.32
CA PHE A 157 0.76 6.14 -10.29
C PHE A 157 0.69 7.13 -11.46
N ALA A 158 0.32 6.67 -12.66
CA ALA A 158 0.18 7.50 -13.85
C ALA A 158 -0.99 8.50 -13.78
N THR A 159 -1.98 8.27 -12.92
CA THR A 159 -3.14 9.18 -12.76
C THR A 159 -3.07 10.06 -11.53
N LEU A 160 -2.15 9.77 -10.59
CA LEU A 160 -1.99 10.57 -9.39
C LEU A 160 -1.63 12.02 -9.74
N PRO A 161 -2.31 13.01 -9.13
CA PRO A 161 -1.97 14.41 -9.30
C PRO A 161 -0.58 14.69 -8.72
N ASP A 162 0.11 15.68 -9.27
CA ASP A 162 1.30 16.22 -8.61
C ASP A 162 0.88 16.92 -7.32
N GLU A 163 1.48 16.51 -6.21
CA GLU A 163 1.24 17.17 -4.93
C GLU A 163 2.03 18.48 -4.90
N VAL A 164 1.30 19.58 -4.70
CA VAL A 164 1.92 20.88 -4.40
C VAL A 164 2.07 20.93 -2.87
N PRO A 165 3.30 20.98 -2.34
CA PRO A 165 3.50 21.06 -0.90
C PRO A 165 2.75 22.26 -0.34
N ARG A 166 1.86 22.03 0.62
CA ARG A 166 1.20 23.13 1.32
C ARG A 166 2.24 23.85 2.17
N GLU A 167 2.21 25.19 2.16
CA GLU A 167 2.99 25.95 3.14
C GLU A 167 2.53 25.57 4.56
N LYS A 168 3.46 25.01 5.33
CA LYS A 168 3.29 24.77 6.76
C LYS A 168 3.07 26.10 7.48
N THR A 169 2.12 26.11 8.40
CA THR A 169 1.90 27.26 9.29
C THR A 169 3.11 27.46 10.20
N GLU A 170 3.26 28.65 10.76
CA GLU A 170 4.34 28.92 11.72
C GLU A 170 4.24 28.03 12.97
N GLU A 171 3.02 27.63 13.37
CA GLU A 171 2.81 26.65 14.46
C GLU A 171 3.33 25.26 14.09
N GLU A 172 3.07 24.79 12.87
CA GLU A 172 3.57 23.49 12.38
C GLU A 172 5.10 23.48 12.26
N LYS A 173 5.71 24.57 11.78
CA LYS A 173 7.17 24.73 11.73
C LYS A 173 7.79 24.75 13.13
N ALA A 174 7.17 25.46 14.08
CA ALA A 174 7.65 25.52 15.45
C ALA A 174 7.52 24.17 16.16
N ALA A 175 6.43 23.44 15.93
CA ALA A 175 6.23 22.09 16.45
C ALA A 175 7.27 21.11 15.89
N PHE A 176 7.55 21.18 14.59
CA PHE A 176 8.59 20.38 13.97
C PHE A 176 9.98 20.70 14.53
N GLN A 177 10.33 21.99 14.68
CA GLN A 177 11.60 22.39 15.26
C GLN A 177 11.77 21.88 16.70
N ALA A 178 10.70 21.84 17.49
CA ALA A 178 10.75 21.27 18.84
C ALA A 178 11.09 19.77 18.84
N LEU A 179 10.57 19.01 17.87
CA LEU A 179 10.90 17.58 17.70
C LEU A 179 12.36 17.40 17.27
N VAL A 180 12.87 18.26 16.38
CA VAL A 180 14.29 18.29 15.98
C VAL A 180 15.18 18.55 17.18
N ASP A 181 14.87 19.59 17.96
CA ASP A 181 15.67 19.96 19.15
C ASP A 181 15.66 18.82 20.19
N GLU A 182 14.53 18.13 20.35
CA GLU A 182 14.40 16.98 21.26
C GLU A 182 15.22 15.77 20.78
N ALA A 183 15.17 15.43 19.49
CA ALA A 183 15.97 14.37 18.90
C ALA A 183 17.48 14.66 19.06
N VAL A 184 17.89 15.89 18.75
CA VAL A 184 19.29 16.33 18.91
C VAL A 184 19.73 16.26 20.38
N ALA A 185 18.86 16.66 21.33
CA ALA A 185 19.17 16.58 22.76
C ALA A 185 19.33 15.13 23.26
N ARG A 186 18.65 14.17 22.63
CA ARG A 186 18.81 12.73 22.89
C ARG A 186 20.00 12.11 22.16
N GLY A 187 20.59 12.82 21.20
CA GLY A 187 21.62 12.27 20.30
C GLY A 187 21.05 11.36 19.21
N ASP A 188 19.75 11.46 18.96
CA ASP A 188 19.04 10.76 17.88
C ASP A 188 19.19 11.54 16.56
N GLU A 189 18.96 10.86 15.44
CA GLU A 189 18.86 11.53 14.14
C GLU A 189 17.62 12.43 14.11
N PRO A 190 17.75 13.70 13.69
CA PRO A 190 16.62 14.61 13.63
C PRO A 190 15.58 14.13 12.61
N PRO A 191 14.27 14.27 12.91
CA PRO A 191 13.21 13.91 11.98
C PRO A 191 13.30 14.74 10.69
N THR A 192 12.77 14.21 9.59
CA THR A 192 12.67 14.93 8.31
C THR A 192 11.35 15.71 8.26
N ASP A 193 11.37 16.93 7.70
CA ASP A 193 10.15 17.76 7.54
C ASP A 193 9.37 17.38 6.27
N GLU A 194 9.83 16.36 5.56
CA GLU A 194 9.25 15.88 4.31
C GLU A 194 8.21 14.80 4.62
N GLU A 195 6.94 15.16 4.51
CA GLU A 195 5.88 14.15 4.48
C GLU A 195 6.02 13.34 3.18
N PRO A 196 6.00 12.00 3.24
CA PRO A 196 6.09 11.20 2.04
C PRO A 196 4.84 11.45 1.18
N SER A 197 5.05 12.00 -0.02
CA SER A 197 3.97 12.22 -0.98
C SER A 197 3.25 10.91 -1.31
N THR A 198 1.98 10.98 -1.73
CA THR A 198 1.22 9.80 -2.19
C THR A 198 1.95 9.09 -3.33
N LYS A 199 2.60 9.85 -4.22
CA LYS A 199 3.44 9.27 -5.30
C LYS A 199 4.65 8.53 -4.73
N GLY A 200 5.33 9.10 -3.75
CA GLY A 200 6.43 8.44 -3.03
C GLY A 200 5.95 7.15 -2.35
N GLN A 201 4.81 7.20 -1.67
CA GLN A 201 4.20 6.03 -1.04
C GLN A 201 3.86 4.93 -2.05
N VAL A 202 3.24 5.27 -3.19
CA VAL A 202 2.93 4.30 -4.25
C VAL A 202 4.20 3.70 -4.85
N ARG A 203 5.29 4.48 -5.00
CA ARG A 203 6.60 3.95 -5.40
C ARG A 203 7.14 2.93 -4.40
N VAL A 204 7.07 3.21 -3.10
CA VAL A 204 7.45 2.23 -2.07
C VAL A 204 6.61 0.96 -2.18
N MET A 205 5.30 1.08 -2.35
CA MET A 205 4.40 -0.08 -2.49
C MET A 205 4.68 -0.91 -3.75
N LEU A 206 4.95 -0.24 -4.88
CA LEU A 206 5.37 -0.89 -6.12
C LEU A 206 6.74 -1.58 -5.96
N GLY A 207 7.71 -0.90 -5.34
CA GLY A 207 9.03 -1.44 -5.03
C GLY A 207 8.94 -2.70 -4.17
N ASN A 208 8.15 -2.68 -3.09
CA ASN A 208 7.91 -3.85 -2.24
C ASN A 208 7.30 -5.02 -3.01
N THR A 209 6.34 -4.73 -3.89
CA THR A 209 5.69 -5.74 -4.73
C THR A 209 6.68 -6.42 -5.67
N LEU A 210 7.49 -5.62 -6.38
CA LEU A 210 8.54 -6.11 -7.29
C LEU A 210 9.64 -6.87 -6.54
N PHE A 211 10.02 -6.37 -5.36
CA PHE A 211 11.02 -7.00 -4.52
C PHE A 211 10.57 -8.39 -4.06
N GLU A 212 9.37 -8.54 -3.52
CA GLU A 212 8.86 -9.87 -3.12
C GLU A 212 8.63 -10.79 -4.33
N GLN A 213 8.14 -10.26 -5.45
CA GLN A 213 7.99 -11.01 -6.69
C GLN A 213 9.34 -11.56 -7.16
N SER A 214 10.40 -10.74 -7.12
CA SER A 214 11.75 -11.15 -7.48
C SER A 214 12.29 -12.23 -6.55
N GLN A 215 12.02 -12.15 -5.24
CA GLN A 215 12.42 -13.21 -4.30
C GLN A 215 11.69 -14.53 -4.58
N LEU A 216 10.39 -14.49 -4.90
CA LEU A 216 9.65 -15.70 -5.30
C LEU A 216 10.26 -16.30 -6.57
N ALA A 217 10.48 -15.49 -7.60
CA ALA A 217 11.08 -15.93 -8.85
C ALA A 217 12.48 -16.54 -8.66
N ALA A 218 13.31 -15.93 -7.80
CA ALA A 218 14.62 -16.45 -7.43
C ALA A 218 14.54 -17.82 -6.77
N ARG A 219 13.63 -18.03 -5.81
CA ARG A 219 13.40 -19.33 -5.16
C ARG A 219 12.89 -20.40 -6.15
N LEU A 220 12.27 -19.99 -7.26
CA LEU A 220 11.81 -20.88 -8.33
C LEU A 220 12.87 -21.11 -9.43
N GLY A 221 14.05 -20.50 -9.34
CA GLY A 221 15.09 -20.57 -10.37
C GLY A 221 14.70 -19.87 -11.68
N LYS A 222 13.81 -18.87 -11.62
CA LYS A 222 13.39 -18.05 -12.77
C LYS A 222 14.25 -16.79 -12.89
N GLU A 223 14.05 -16.00 -13.94
CA GLU A 223 14.63 -14.65 -14.04
C GLU A 223 14.01 -13.77 -12.93
N TRP A 224 14.85 -13.01 -12.22
CA TRP A 224 14.44 -12.18 -11.08
C TRP A 224 15.18 -10.85 -10.97
N LYS A 225 16.29 -10.66 -11.69
CA LYS A 225 17.19 -9.53 -11.52
C LYS A 225 16.56 -8.25 -12.02
N SER A 226 15.89 -8.27 -13.17
CA SER A 226 15.23 -7.05 -13.67
C SER A 226 14.11 -6.58 -12.76
N MET A 227 13.41 -7.50 -12.08
CA MET A 227 12.39 -7.16 -11.09
C MET A 227 13.02 -6.53 -9.83
N LEU A 228 14.18 -7.04 -9.39
CA LEU A 228 14.92 -6.42 -8.29
C LEU A 228 15.45 -5.03 -8.68
N ASP A 229 16.06 -4.89 -9.86
CA ASP A 229 16.59 -3.61 -10.32
C ASP A 229 15.49 -2.53 -10.37
N GLU A 230 14.30 -2.88 -10.88
CA GLU A 230 13.14 -1.98 -10.90
C GLU A 230 12.62 -1.66 -9.48
N ALA A 231 12.65 -2.64 -8.56
CA ALA A 231 12.28 -2.40 -7.17
C ALA A 231 13.20 -1.37 -6.50
N LEU A 232 14.51 -1.51 -6.70
CA LEU A 232 15.52 -0.59 -6.15
C LEU A 232 15.39 0.81 -6.74
N GLU A 233 15.16 0.92 -8.05
CA GLU A 233 14.88 2.20 -8.70
C GLU A 233 13.68 2.90 -8.04
N ASN A 234 12.58 2.18 -7.80
CA ASN A 234 11.41 2.74 -7.12
C ASN A 234 11.72 3.21 -5.68
N PHE A 235 12.51 2.47 -4.91
CA PHE A 235 12.91 2.90 -3.57
C PHE A 235 13.78 4.15 -3.58
N HIS A 236 14.77 4.22 -4.49
CA HIS A 236 15.59 5.42 -4.67
C HIS A 236 14.72 6.62 -5.07
N GLU A 237 13.83 6.43 -6.04
CA GLU A 237 12.93 7.46 -6.51
C GLU A 237 11.85 7.88 -5.50
N ALA A 238 11.58 7.04 -4.49
CA ALA A 238 10.72 7.37 -3.36
C ALA A 238 11.44 8.11 -2.24
N GLY A 239 12.78 8.25 -2.33
CA GLY A 239 13.59 8.87 -1.28
C GLY A 239 13.85 7.98 -0.07
N CYS A 240 13.75 6.65 -0.20
CA CYS A 240 14.10 5.73 0.88
C CYS A 240 15.59 5.86 1.25
N ALA A 241 15.91 5.69 2.54
CA ALA A 241 17.28 5.78 3.02
C ALA A 241 18.15 4.69 2.38
N GLN A 242 19.38 5.04 1.97
CA GLN A 242 20.28 4.09 1.33
C GLN A 242 20.59 2.89 2.22
N GLU A 243 20.70 3.09 3.54
CA GLU A 243 20.91 2.01 4.50
C GLU A 243 19.77 0.99 4.50
N ASP A 244 18.51 1.44 4.41
CA ASP A 244 17.35 0.56 4.31
C ASP A 244 17.34 -0.24 3.01
N ILE A 245 17.75 0.39 1.91
CA ILE A 245 17.88 -0.26 0.59
C ILE A 245 19.00 -1.32 0.63
N ASP A 246 20.17 -0.97 1.17
CA ASP A 246 21.31 -1.89 1.29
C ASP A 246 20.95 -3.11 2.17
N ASN A 247 20.25 -2.85 3.29
CA ASN A 247 19.73 -3.89 4.16
C ASN A 247 18.74 -4.81 3.42
N ALA A 248 17.78 -4.26 2.68
CA ALA A 248 16.84 -5.04 1.87
C ALA A 248 17.58 -5.92 0.84
N VAL A 249 18.55 -5.36 0.10
CA VAL A 249 19.34 -6.10 -0.89
C VAL A 249 20.11 -7.26 -0.24
N SER A 250 20.74 -7.03 0.91
CA SER A 250 21.49 -8.07 1.62
C SER A 250 20.63 -9.30 1.97
N MET A 251 19.34 -9.07 2.22
CA MET A 251 18.37 -10.08 2.61
C MET A 251 17.71 -10.78 1.41
N HIS A 252 17.64 -10.13 0.24
CA HIS A 252 17.23 -10.77 -1.01
C HIS A 252 18.11 -11.99 -1.34
N TYR A 253 19.42 -11.84 -1.12
CA TYR A 253 20.42 -12.89 -1.30
C TYR A 253 20.48 -13.92 -0.14
N GLY A 254 19.57 -13.82 0.84
CA GLY A 254 19.56 -14.62 2.08
C GLY A 254 19.42 -16.14 1.90
N THR A 255 19.77 -16.86 2.98
CA THR A 255 20.06 -18.30 3.23
C THR A 255 19.62 -19.39 2.22
N ARG A 256 18.52 -19.22 1.47
CA ARG A 256 18.07 -20.19 0.44
C ARG A 256 18.79 -20.03 -0.90
N MET A 257 19.22 -18.81 -1.26
CA MET A 257 20.01 -18.56 -2.47
C MET A 257 21.43 -19.15 -2.36
N THR A 258 22.00 -19.14 -1.16
CA THR A 258 23.31 -19.74 -0.87
C THR A 258 23.24 -21.27 -0.74
N ALA A 259 22.11 -21.82 -0.27
CA ALA A 259 21.91 -23.28 -0.16
C ALA A 259 21.59 -23.97 -1.49
N GLY A 260 21.07 -23.25 -2.49
CA GLY A 260 20.79 -23.76 -3.84
C GLY A 260 21.94 -23.62 -4.84
N GLY A 261 23.06 -23.00 -4.44
CA GLY A 261 24.26 -22.81 -5.26
C GLY A 261 25.23 -23.99 -5.17
N LYS A 262 24.81 -25.19 -5.61
CA LYS A 262 25.69 -26.26 -6.07
C LYS A 262 25.05 -27.05 -7.20
#